data_AF-A1SWJ5-F1
#
_entry.id   AF-A1SWJ5-F1
#
_cell.length_a   1.000
_cell.length_b   1.000
_cell.length_c   1.000
_cell.angle_alpha   90.00
_cell.angle_beta   90.00
_cell.angle_gamma   90.00
#
_symmetry.space_group_name_H-M   'P 1'
#
loop_
_entity.id
_entity.type
_entity.pdbx_description
1 polymer ?
#
loop_
_entity_poly.entity_id
_entity_poly.type
_entity_poly.pdbx_seq_one_letter_code
_entity_poly.pdbx_strand_id
1 'polypeptide(L)'
;MNINISSTEPTKVIMLRKALRLFSLSSIVLASSFLFPAEALAQCEPGPHEVAFFQHANFEGKCKVLGLKDYKNSSDLGIKNDSISSVKVGAEVQAFVCKDSFYRGECEVLNKNHKTLRNNVVKGDTISSAKIQLRNGSASCTPGRNQVAFYQHTNYKGACQVRGLGRYENSLKIGLKNDTISSVKLGTNSQAVLCRDSNFQGHCIVLKENRPTLKSWHVGNDETSSAKVQELGTQECQPKADQVALFMHSNFVAPCVVKNMGLYGNSSKIGLKNDSISSVIIGRDSQVLLCEHSNFKNCVELKGSDSNLGDNRIGHDQVSSLKVQPRGFKDCIPDSNEASFFEDSGYVGTCKVKSIGDYNNAASIGLANNSISSIRVGSSIQVCACGGDDFTQICEAFTMDDPSLDNNFPIYTTGNDLISSIKVQMRGSECKVKSIPPDPQDVFKQISVFNCHTDMRSVHLWTRNITIGAPFVERGVLSPQYSNGSCPSGASPRVISLIDGYLFEFVVVDTGQLTCEGRNDPSLGNCIRMPSRFILGDDDGLSLNIKVH
;
A
#
# COMPACT_ATOMS: atom_id res chain seq x y z
N MET A 1 31.41 -8.81 -31.19
CA MET A 1 31.00 -7.44 -31.59
C MET A 1 32.12 -6.50 -31.24
N ASN A 2 32.61 -5.79 -32.25
CA ASN A 2 33.76 -4.89 -32.22
C ASN A 2 33.53 -3.67 -31.32
N ILE A 3 34.47 -3.37 -30.41
CA ILE A 3 35.61 -2.44 -30.50
C ILE A 3 35.25 -1.03 -30.02
N ASN A 4 36.05 -0.55 -29.07
CA ASN A 4 36.13 0.83 -28.62
C ASN A 4 37.59 1.32 -28.76
N ILE A 5 37.72 2.57 -29.23
CA ILE A 5 38.72 3.60 -28.88
C ILE A 5 40.12 3.64 -29.54
N SER A 6 40.36 4.82 -30.15
CA SER A 6 41.56 5.70 -30.12
C SER A 6 42.51 5.83 -31.32
N SER A 7 42.56 7.10 -31.80
CA SER A 7 43.70 7.93 -32.22
C SER A 7 44.63 7.52 -33.36
N THR A 8 44.79 8.42 -34.35
CA THR A 8 46.00 9.26 -34.56
C THR A 8 45.85 10.16 -35.82
N GLU A 9 46.41 11.38 -35.76
CA GLU A 9 46.58 12.43 -36.79
C GLU A 9 47.46 12.00 -38.01
N PRO A 10 47.88 12.83 -39.03
CA PRO A 10 47.81 14.30 -39.27
C PRO A 10 47.53 14.75 -40.74
N THR A 11 47.53 16.07 -41.05
CA THR A 11 48.48 16.77 -41.99
C THR A 11 47.96 18.11 -42.59
N LYS A 12 48.74 19.16 -42.33
CA LYS A 12 48.94 20.52 -42.94
C LYS A 12 48.71 20.71 -44.45
N VAL A 13 48.38 21.97 -44.86
CA VAL A 13 49.04 22.84 -45.90
C VAL A 13 48.54 24.31 -45.69
N ILE A 14 49.31 25.30 -45.20
CA ILE A 14 50.34 26.23 -45.79
C ILE A 14 49.81 27.26 -46.82
N MET A 15 49.95 28.56 -46.52
CA MET A 15 50.78 29.56 -47.25
C MET A 15 50.55 30.99 -46.68
N LEU A 16 51.51 31.72 -46.07
CA LEU A 16 52.69 32.43 -46.61
C LEU A 16 52.30 33.66 -47.49
N ARG A 17 52.62 34.92 -47.15
CA ARG A 17 53.91 35.69 -47.28
C ARG A 17 53.58 37.18 -47.05
N LYS A 18 54.43 38.15 -46.74
CA LYS A 18 55.86 38.38 -46.36
C LYS A 18 55.89 39.88 -45.98
N ALA A 19 56.57 40.33 -44.91
CA ALA A 19 57.99 40.72 -44.85
C ALA A 19 58.35 41.83 -45.87
N LEU A 20 59.09 42.91 -45.56
CA LEU A 20 60.31 43.00 -44.76
C LEU A 20 60.77 44.48 -44.63
N ARG A 21 61.33 44.85 -43.46
CA ARG A 21 62.49 45.71 -43.08
C ARG A 21 63.10 46.75 -44.07
N LEU A 22 63.82 47.85 -43.71
CA LEU A 22 64.95 48.02 -42.76
C LEU A 22 65.50 49.49 -42.76
N PHE A 23 66.32 49.83 -41.74
CA PHE A 23 67.29 50.96 -41.55
C PHE A 23 66.75 52.38 -41.20
N SER A 24 67.40 53.26 -40.42
CA SER A 24 68.40 53.26 -39.32
C SER A 24 68.70 54.74 -38.93
N LEU A 25 69.14 54.97 -37.68
CA LEU A 25 70.03 56.03 -37.14
C LEU A 25 69.45 56.97 -36.06
N SER A 26 69.99 56.77 -34.85
CA SER A 26 70.49 57.72 -33.84
C SER A 26 69.74 59.03 -33.55
N SER A 27 69.26 59.18 -32.30
CA SER A 27 69.93 60.00 -31.26
C SER A 27 69.11 60.04 -29.96
N ILE A 28 69.84 60.05 -28.85
CA ILE A 28 69.38 60.04 -27.46
C ILE A 28 68.71 61.38 -27.10
N VAL A 29 67.49 61.34 -26.55
CA VAL A 29 66.97 62.37 -25.64
C VAL A 29 66.20 61.66 -24.52
N LEU A 30 66.68 61.78 -23.29
CA LEU A 30 65.91 61.45 -22.10
C LEU A 30 64.72 62.40 -22.01
N ALA A 31 63.50 61.86 -22.12
CA ALA A 31 62.28 62.53 -21.66
C ALA A 31 61.36 61.47 -21.05
N SER A 32 61.48 61.36 -19.73
CA SER A 32 60.45 61.01 -18.76
C SER A 32 59.18 60.36 -19.31
N SER A 33 59.20 59.03 -19.37
CA SER A 33 58.01 58.19 -19.51
C SER A 33 57.10 58.36 -18.29
N PHE A 34 56.03 59.14 -18.43
CA PHE A 34 54.79 58.85 -17.71
C PHE A 34 53.95 57.93 -18.62
N LEU A 35 54.15 56.63 -18.43
CA LEU A 35 53.12 55.65 -18.72
C LEU A 35 51.91 56.01 -17.86
N PHE A 36 50.80 56.40 -18.47
CA PHE A 36 49.51 56.27 -17.82
C PHE A 36 49.17 54.78 -17.80
N PRO A 37 49.02 54.13 -16.63
CA PRO A 37 48.30 52.87 -16.59
C PRO A 37 46.84 53.20 -16.86
N ALA A 38 46.32 52.66 -17.96
CA ALA A 38 44.89 52.62 -18.25
C ALA A 38 44.23 51.59 -17.31
N GLU A 39 44.09 51.92 -16.04
CA GLU A 39 43.37 51.11 -15.05
C GLU A 39 42.51 52.04 -14.18
N ALA A 40 41.21 52.17 -14.52
CA ALA A 40 40.09 52.44 -13.59
C ALA A 40 38.76 52.78 -14.32
N LEU A 41 38.22 51.88 -15.15
CA LEU A 41 36.82 52.01 -15.65
C LEU A 41 35.90 50.84 -15.25
N ALA A 42 36.36 49.93 -14.38
CA ALA A 42 35.61 48.71 -14.05
C ALA A 42 34.79 48.77 -12.74
N GLN A 43 34.79 49.87 -11.98
CA GLN A 43 34.35 49.80 -10.58
C GLN A 43 32.84 49.55 -10.38
N CYS A 44 32.00 49.85 -11.37
CA CYS A 44 30.54 49.69 -11.26
C CYS A 44 29.85 49.19 -12.54
N GLU A 45 30.55 48.40 -13.35
CA GLU A 45 29.88 47.58 -14.37
C GLU A 45 29.38 46.29 -13.72
N PRO A 46 28.06 46.07 -13.62
CA PRO A 46 27.55 44.83 -13.03
C PRO A 46 27.77 43.66 -13.99
N GLY A 47 28.13 42.49 -13.45
CA GLY A 47 28.10 41.23 -14.19
C GLY A 47 26.67 40.80 -14.57
N PRO A 48 26.50 39.68 -15.31
CA PRO A 48 25.18 39.20 -15.74
C PRO A 48 24.19 38.98 -14.58
N HIS A 49 24.71 38.67 -13.39
CA HIS A 49 23.98 38.30 -12.19
C HIS A 49 23.89 39.43 -11.13
N GLU A 50 24.19 40.66 -11.52
CA GLU A 50 24.34 41.79 -10.59
C GLU A 50 23.61 43.05 -11.08
N VAL A 51 23.39 43.98 -10.15
CA VAL A 51 22.78 45.30 -10.42
C VAL A 51 23.66 46.37 -9.80
N ALA A 52 23.96 47.43 -10.55
CA ALA A 52 24.69 48.58 -10.07
C ALA A 52 23.75 49.77 -9.85
N PHE A 53 23.74 50.29 -8.62
CA PHE A 53 22.98 51.49 -8.22
C PHE A 53 23.92 52.70 -8.16
N PHE A 54 23.49 53.84 -8.67
CA PHE A 54 24.31 55.06 -8.80
C PHE A 54 23.63 56.26 -8.15
N GLN A 55 24.44 57.10 -7.49
CA GLN A 55 23.94 58.29 -6.79
C GLN A 55 23.43 59.39 -7.71
N HIS A 56 23.96 59.48 -8.94
CA HIS A 56 23.56 60.51 -9.89
C HIS A 56 22.92 59.86 -11.13
N ALA A 57 22.30 60.69 -11.96
CA ALA A 57 21.81 60.27 -13.27
C ALA A 57 22.99 59.87 -14.18
N ASN A 58 22.68 59.23 -15.31
CA ASN A 58 23.64 58.82 -16.34
C ASN A 58 24.74 57.85 -15.87
N PHE A 59 24.50 57.09 -14.81
CA PHE A 59 25.45 56.14 -14.21
C PHE A 59 26.70 56.80 -13.62
N GLU A 60 26.52 58.00 -13.05
CA GLU A 60 27.59 58.80 -12.44
C GLU A 60 27.50 58.81 -10.90
N GLY A 61 28.54 59.35 -10.26
CA GLY A 61 28.63 59.47 -8.81
C GLY A 61 29.06 58.18 -8.12
N LYS A 62 28.96 58.14 -6.78
CA LYS A 62 29.23 56.91 -6.03
C LYS A 62 28.23 55.82 -6.44
N CYS A 63 28.70 54.59 -6.46
CA CYS A 63 27.91 53.47 -6.93
C CYS A 63 28.19 52.21 -6.12
N LYS A 64 27.23 51.28 -6.16
CA LYS A 64 27.33 49.99 -5.52
C LYS A 64 26.77 48.90 -6.43
N VAL A 65 27.59 47.87 -6.66
CA VAL A 65 27.18 46.64 -7.34
C VAL A 65 26.69 45.64 -6.31
N LEU A 66 25.48 45.11 -6.53
CA LEU A 66 24.78 44.18 -5.66
C LEU A 66 24.40 42.93 -6.45
N GLY A 67 24.74 41.76 -5.92
CA GLY A 67 24.39 40.45 -6.49
C GLY A 67 23.07 39.90 -5.95
N LEU A 68 22.74 38.67 -6.32
CA LEU A 68 21.51 37.97 -5.93
C LEU A 68 21.33 37.91 -4.40
N LYS A 69 20.46 38.77 -3.86
CA LYS A 69 20.15 38.84 -2.43
C LYS A 69 18.93 39.74 -2.18
N ASP A 70 18.33 39.53 -1.02
CA ASP A 70 17.30 40.36 -0.40
C ASP A 70 17.94 41.46 0.48
N TYR A 71 17.79 42.72 0.08
CA TYR A 71 18.31 43.91 0.78
C TYR A 71 17.15 44.65 1.45
N LYS A 72 16.93 44.34 2.73
CA LYS A 72 15.73 44.74 3.46
C LYS A 72 15.75 46.21 3.86
N ASN A 73 16.92 46.81 4.03
CA ASN A 73 17.08 48.20 4.47
C ASN A 73 18.14 48.93 3.64
N SER A 74 18.14 50.25 3.74
CA SER A 74 19.06 51.12 3.01
C SER A 74 20.53 50.94 3.40
N SER A 75 20.79 50.57 4.66
CA SER A 75 22.11 50.15 5.12
C SER A 75 22.63 48.93 4.36
N ASP A 76 21.74 48.02 3.95
CA ASP A 76 22.11 46.78 3.25
C ASP A 76 22.52 47.07 1.81
N LEU A 77 22.00 48.16 1.22
CA LEU A 77 22.30 48.57 -0.14
C LEU A 77 23.72 49.14 -0.29
N GLY A 78 24.39 49.51 0.80
CA GLY A 78 25.76 50.03 0.78
C GLY A 78 25.94 51.34 0.01
N ILE A 79 24.84 52.07 -0.19
CA ILE A 79 24.75 53.41 -0.80
C ILE A 79 23.84 54.26 0.09
N LYS A 80 24.01 55.58 0.12
CA LYS A 80 23.22 56.47 0.98
C LYS A 80 21.72 56.28 0.70
N ASN A 81 20.90 56.22 1.76
CA ASN A 81 19.45 56.12 1.60
C ASN A 81 18.89 57.23 0.72
N ASP A 82 17.85 56.93 -0.05
CA ASP A 82 17.12 57.93 -0.85
C ASP A 82 18.07 58.76 -1.73
N SER A 83 19.10 58.14 -2.29
CA SER A 83 20.08 58.81 -3.15
C SER A 83 20.30 58.13 -4.49
N ILE A 84 19.52 57.09 -4.81
CA ILE A 84 19.70 56.31 -6.04
C ILE A 84 18.97 57.01 -7.18
N SER A 85 19.71 57.47 -8.18
CA SER A 85 19.19 58.23 -9.32
C SER A 85 19.29 57.50 -10.67
N SER A 86 20.17 56.50 -10.81
CA SER A 86 20.25 55.66 -12.01
C SER A 86 20.72 54.23 -11.67
N VAL A 87 20.41 53.28 -12.57
CA VAL A 87 20.62 51.84 -12.33
C VAL A 87 21.07 51.13 -13.60
N LYS A 88 22.15 50.34 -13.51
CA LYS A 88 22.51 49.33 -14.52
C LYS A 88 22.10 47.95 -14.04
N VAL A 89 21.48 47.17 -14.92
CA VAL A 89 20.92 45.86 -14.61
C VAL A 89 21.59 44.81 -15.48
N GLY A 90 22.22 43.82 -14.85
CA GLY A 90 22.84 42.68 -15.51
C GLY A 90 21.88 41.90 -16.40
N ALA A 91 22.42 41.20 -17.40
CA ALA A 91 21.63 40.54 -18.44
C ALA A 91 20.71 39.42 -17.93
N GLU A 92 21.01 38.83 -16.78
CA GLU A 92 20.31 37.69 -16.19
C GLU A 92 19.58 38.04 -14.89
N VAL A 93 19.56 39.31 -14.46
CA VAL A 93 18.87 39.78 -13.25
C VAL A 93 17.86 40.90 -13.47
N GLN A 94 16.95 41.03 -12.51
CA GLN A 94 16.04 42.16 -12.32
C GLN A 94 16.18 42.69 -10.89
N ALA A 95 15.93 43.99 -10.72
CA ALA A 95 15.86 44.62 -9.40
C ALA A 95 14.41 44.95 -9.06
N PHE A 96 13.86 44.32 -8.03
CA PHE A 96 12.62 44.77 -7.40
C PHE A 96 12.98 45.80 -6.33
N VAL A 97 12.68 47.08 -6.56
CA VAL A 97 13.05 48.19 -5.67
C VAL A 97 11.81 48.83 -5.07
N CYS A 98 11.91 49.28 -3.82
CA CYS A 98 10.80 49.87 -3.07
C CYS A 98 11.23 51.14 -2.36
N LYS A 99 10.27 52.07 -2.20
CA LYS A 99 10.49 53.34 -1.51
C LYS A 99 10.84 53.16 -0.03
N ASP A 100 10.16 52.24 0.65
CA ASP A 100 10.35 52.05 2.09
C ASP A 100 11.16 50.78 2.39
N SER A 101 11.73 50.72 3.60
CA SER A 101 12.38 49.52 4.13
C SER A 101 11.41 48.33 4.24
N PHE A 102 11.97 47.13 4.26
CA PHE A 102 11.25 45.85 4.30
C PHE A 102 10.26 45.66 3.14
N TYR A 103 10.59 46.20 1.96
CA TYR A 103 9.82 46.05 0.72
C TYR A 103 8.41 46.63 0.80
N ARG A 104 8.27 47.81 1.41
CA ARG A 104 7.01 48.52 1.59
C ARG A 104 6.96 49.80 0.74
N GLY A 105 5.80 50.44 0.70
CA GLY A 105 5.57 51.63 -0.12
C GLY A 105 5.38 51.29 -1.59
N GLU A 106 5.58 52.28 -2.47
CA GLU A 106 5.55 52.04 -3.92
C GLU A 106 6.81 51.28 -4.35
N CYS A 107 6.60 50.24 -5.17
CA CYS A 107 7.67 49.36 -5.64
C CYS A 107 7.62 49.20 -7.15
N GLU A 108 8.77 48.88 -7.76
CA GLU A 108 8.91 48.68 -9.19
C GLU A 108 9.96 47.62 -9.51
N VAL A 109 9.76 46.91 -10.63
CA VAL A 109 10.74 45.98 -11.18
C VAL A 109 11.52 46.67 -12.31
N LEU A 110 12.83 46.79 -12.13
CA LEU A 110 13.77 47.31 -13.13
C LEU A 110 14.48 46.13 -13.81
N ASN A 111 14.21 45.93 -15.11
CA ASN A 111 14.71 44.80 -15.90
C ASN A 111 15.69 45.20 -17.01
N LYS A 112 16.05 46.48 -17.09
CA LYS A 112 17.01 47.05 -18.04
C LYS A 112 17.74 48.23 -17.41
N ASN A 113 18.69 48.80 -18.14
CA ASN A 113 19.40 49.99 -17.67
C ASN A 113 18.47 51.22 -17.66
N HIS A 114 18.48 51.97 -16.55
CA HIS A 114 17.77 53.24 -16.40
C HIS A 114 18.78 54.36 -16.15
N LYS A 115 19.03 55.20 -17.17
CA LYS A 115 19.90 56.37 -17.06
C LYS A 115 19.37 57.40 -16.06
N THR A 116 18.07 57.38 -15.78
CA THR A 116 17.45 58.17 -14.72
C THR A 116 16.22 57.43 -14.21
N LEU A 117 15.96 57.52 -12.90
CA LEU A 117 14.77 57.00 -12.25
C LEU A 117 13.66 58.06 -12.07
N ARG A 118 13.85 59.31 -12.52
CA ARG A 118 12.85 60.38 -12.33
C ARG A 118 11.48 60.05 -12.94
N ASN A 119 11.46 59.30 -14.04
CA ASN A 119 10.25 58.93 -14.77
C ASN A 119 9.72 57.54 -14.38
N ASN A 120 10.34 56.89 -13.40
CA ASN A 120 9.96 55.58 -12.90
C ASN A 120 8.92 55.73 -11.76
N VAL A 121 8.16 54.67 -11.50
CA VAL A 121 7.13 54.60 -10.44
C VAL A 121 7.76 54.86 -9.08
N VAL A 122 8.92 54.25 -8.82
CA VAL A 122 9.64 54.52 -7.57
C VAL A 122 10.15 55.96 -7.50
N LYS A 123 10.36 56.67 -8.60
CA LYS A 123 11.01 58.00 -8.64
C LYS A 123 12.46 57.95 -8.07
N GLY A 124 13.38 58.67 -8.73
CA GLY A 124 14.76 58.76 -8.25
C GLY A 124 14.85 59.32 -6.83
N ASP A 125 15.90 58.93 -6.11
CA ASP A 125 16.23 59.44 -4.78
C ASP A 125 15.17 59.12 -3.71
N THR A 126 14.55 57.95 -3.78
CA THR A 126 13.55 57.49 -2.78
C THR A 126 13.67 56.01 -2.40
N ILE A 127 14.63 55.27 -2.96
CA ILE A 127 14.73 53.81 -2.77
C ILE A 127 15.39 53.49 -1.43
N SER A 128 14.68 52.74 -0.58
CA SER A 128 15.18 52.27 0.72
C SER A 128 15.34 50.75 0.84
N SER A 129 14.77 49.95 -0.08
CA SER A 129 15.00 48.49 -0.11
C SER A 129 14.98 47.91 -1.53
N ALA A 130 15.66 46.78 -1.73
CA ALA A 130 15.72 46.11 -3.02
C ALA A 130 15.84 44.59 -2.91
N LYS A 131 15.34 43.86 -3.90
CA LYS A 131 15.66 42.45 -4.13
C LYS A 131 16.33 42.32 -5.48
N ILE A 132 17.53 41.79 -5.48
CA ILE A 132 18.23 41.44 -6.72
C ILE A 132 17.99 39.96 -6.96
N GLN A 133 17.30 39.68 -8.05
CA GLN A 133 16.76 38.36 -8.36
C GLN A 133 17.09 38.09 -9.82
N LEU A 134 17.23 36.83 -10.25
CA LEU A 134 17.41 36.58 -11.69
C LEU A 134 16.22 37.21 -12.43
N ARG A 135 16.36 37.61 -13.71
CA ARG A 135 15.21 37.96 -14.57
C ARG A 135 14.17 36.84 -14.58
N ASN A 136 14.62 35.64 -14.21
CA ASN A 136 13.83 34.43 -14.01
C ASN A 136 13.77 33.94 -12.53
N GLY A 137 14.35 34.67 -11.58
CA GLY A 137 14.73 34.22 -10.22
C GLY A 137 14.01 34.91 -9.07
N SER A 138 13.00 35.70 -9.41
CA SER A 138 11.76 35.70 -8.66
C SER A 138 10.63 35.61 -9.68
N ALA A 139 9.75 34.63 -9.52
CA ALA A 139 8.49 34.61 -10.26
C ALA A 139 8.59 34.50 -11.80
N SER A 140 9.50 33.69 -12.37
CA SER A 140 9.01 32.84 -13.47
C SER A 140 8.18 31.73 -12.83
N CYS A 141 6.90 32.01 -12.58
CA CYS A 141 5.95 30.98 -12.19
C CYS A 141 5.52 30.14 -13.40
N THR A 142 6.49 29.87 -14.27
CA THR A 142 6.39 28.93 -15.37
C THR A 142 6.90 27.59 -14.82
N PRO A 143 6.01 26.66 -14.46
CA PRO A 143 6.44 25.38 -13.92
C PRO A 143 7.19 24.57 -14.98
N GLY A 144 8.29 23.93 -14.58
CA GLY A 144 8.91 22.87 -15.38
C GLY A 144 8.07 21.59 -15.41
N ARG A 145 8.53 20.58 -16.17
CA ARG A 145 7.80 19.32 -16.45
C ARG A 145 7.11 18.67 -15.23
N ASN A 146 7.83 18.57 -14.10
CA ASN A 146 7.37 17.92 -12.86
C ASN A 146 7.10 18.94 -11.73
N GLN A 147 6.61 20.12 -12.09
CA GLN A 147 6.36 21.22 -11.16
C GLN A 147 4.95 21.82 -11.33
N VAL A 148 4.49 22.53 -10.31
CA VAL A 148 3.24 23.28 -10.28
C VAL A 148 3.53 24.67 -9.73
N ALA A 149 2.94 25.69 -10.34
CA ALA A 149 3.02 27.07 -9.87
C ALA A 149 1.67 27.51 -9.30
N PHE A 150 1.68 27.90 -8.02
CA PHE A 150 0.52 28.44 -7.30
C PHE A 150 0.58 29.96 -7.31
N TYR A 151 -0.56 30.62 -7.51
CA TYR A 151 -0.65 32.07 -7.62
C TYR A 151 -1.69 32.66 -6.67
N GLN A 152 -1.36 33.82 -6.12
CA GLN A 152 -2.23 34.51 -5.18
C GLN A 152 -3.48 35.12 -5.80
N HIS A 153 -3.40 35.51 -7.08
CA HIS A 153 -4.53 36.11 -7.77
C HIS A 153 -4.96 35.26 -8.95
N THR A 154 -6.17 35.50 -9.43
CA THR A 154 -6.68 34.90 -10.66
C THR A 154 -5.82 35.28 -11.87
N ASN A 155 -5.95 34.49 -12.93
CA ASN A 155 -5.25 34.65 -14.20
C ASN A 155 -3.73 34.68 -14.06
N TYR A 156 -3.20 33.90 -13.12
CA TYR A 156 -1.77 33.70 -12.91
C TYR A 156 -1.02 34.99 -12.53
N LYS A 157 -1.65 35.80 -11.68
CA LYS A 157 -1.13 37.10 -11.22
C LYS A 157 -0.80 37.06 -9.72
N GLY A 158 -0.20 38.13 -9.23
CA GLY A 158 0.17 38.28 -7.81
C GLY A 158 1.43 37.51 -7.44
N ALA A 159 1.70 37.39 -6.14
CA ALA A 159 2.80 36.55 -5.68
C ALA A 159 2.54 35.09 -6.05
N CYS A 160 3.60 34.34 -6.30
CA CYS A 160 3.46 32.98 -6.78
C CYS A 160 4.65 32.13 -6.35
N GLN A 161 4.41 30.81 -6.30
CA GLN A 161 5.40 29.87 -5.83
C GLN A 161 5.36 28.57 -6.64
N VAL A 162 6.52 28.18 -7.17
CA VAL A 162 6.70 26.91 -7.88
C VAL A 162 7.11 25.82 -6.89
N ARG A 163 6.53 24.63 -7.05
CA ARG A 163 6.78 23.44 -6.26
C ARG A 163 6.93 22.22 -7.16
N GLY A 164 7.93 21.39 -6.87
CA GLY A 164 8.12 20.10 -7.52
C GLY A 164 7.22 19.02 -6.94
N LEU A 165 7.42 17.77 -7.36
CA LEU A 165 6.74 16.62 -6.78
C LEU A 165 6.90 16.60 -5.26
N GLY A 166 5.82 16.35 -4.54
CA GLY A 166 5.85 16.30 -3.09
C GLY A 166 4.51 16.58 -2.40
N ARG A 167 4.56 16.52 -1.07
CA ARG A 167 3.43 16.72 -0.17
C ARG A 167 3.64 18.01 0.62
N TYR A 168 2.75 18.98 0.44
CA TYR A 168 2.78 20.29 1.09
C TYR A 168 1.60 20.39 2.06
N GLU A 169 1.83 19.88 3.27
CA GLU A 169 0.79 19.71 4.31
C GLU A 169 0.16 21.01 4.80
N ASN A 170 0.77 22.16 4.53
CA ASN A 170 0.24 23.47 4.91
C ASN A 170 0.78 24.58 3.99
N SER A 171 0.21 25.78 4.12
CA SER A 171 0.53 26.94 3.29
C SER A 171 1.98 27.39 3.42
N LEU A 172 2.60 27.23 4.60
CA LEU A 172 4.03 27.49 4.80
C LEU A 172 4.92 26.60 3.91
N LYS A 173 4.59 25.30 3.80
CA LYS A 173 5.29 24.37 2.90
C LYS A 173 5.02 24.71 1.42
N ILE A 174 3.82 25.20 1.09
CA ILE A 174 3.53 25.72 -0.25
C ILE A 174 4.33 26.99 -0.54
N GLY A 175 4.64 27.80 0.47
CA GLY A 175 5.38 29.06 0.38
C GLY A 175 4.53 30.27 0.00
N LEU A 176 3.21 30.18 0.19
CA LEU A 176 2.28 31.31 0.07
C LEU A 176 1.53 31.47 1.39
N LYS A 177 0.88 32.62 1.59
CA LYS A 177 0.02 32.82 2.76
C LYS A 177 -1.16 31.85 2.70
N ASN A 178 -1.63 31.41 3.87
CA ASN A 178 -2.83 30.58 3.97
C ASN A 178 -4.00 31.26 3.28
N ASP A 179 -4.85 30.48 2.61
CA ASP A 179 -6.11 30.99 2.06
C ASP A 179 -5.87 32.18 1.12
N THR A 180 -4.85 32.07 0.25
CA THR A 180 -4.58 33.09 -0.77
C THR A 180 -4.42 32.53 -2.17
N ILE A 181 -4.53 31.23 -2.40
CA ILE A 181 -4.33 30.66 -3.74
C ILE A 181 -5.61 30.83 -4.56
N SER A 182 -5.49 31.48 -5.72
CA SER A 182 -6.60 31.81 -6.61
C SER A 182 -6.43 31.23 -8.03
N SER A 183 -5.21 30.87 -8.45
CA SER A 183 -4.97 30.21 -9.75
C SER A 183 -3.72 29.33 -9.74
N VAL A 184 -3.65 28.37 -10.67
CA VAL A 184 -2.60 27.33 -10.69
C VAL A 184 -2.18 27.01 -12.13
N LYS A 185 -0.87 26.99 -12.40
CA LYS A 185 -0.29 26.41 -13.63
C LYS A 185 0.41 25.09 -13.33
N LEU A 186 0.26 24.12 -14.21
CA LEU A 186 0.91 22.81 -14.11
C LEU A 186 1.96 22.64 -15.21
N GLY A 187 3.04 21.94 -14.84
CA GLY A 187 4.00 21.40 -15.78
C GLY A 187 3.39 20.28 -16.62
N THR A 188 4.03 19.98 -17.75
CA THR A 188 3.54 19.03 -18.75
C THR A 188 3.36 17.58 -18.26
N ASN A 189 4.00 17.20 -17.15
CA ASN A 189 3.87 15.88 -16.51
C ASN A 189 3.46 16.02 -15.04
N SER A 190 2.63 17.01 -14.71
CA SER A 190 2.22 17.27 -13.33
C SER A 190 0.70 17.34 -13.18
N GLN A 191 0.23 16.80 -12.08
CA GLN A 191 -1.10 17.09 -11.53
C GLN A 191 -0.96 17.66 -10.12
N ALA A 192 -1.96 18.43 -9.68
CA ALA A 192 -2.00 19.00 -8.35
C ALA A 192 -3.26 18.57 -7.61
N VAL A 193 -3.14 18.10 -6.37
CA VAL A 193 -4.28 17.99 -5.45
C VAL A 193 -4.26 19.22 -4.56
N LEU A 194 -5.35 19.99 -4.54
CA LEU A 194 -5.52 21.13 -3.63
C LEU A 194 -6.56 20.77 -2.60
N CYS A 195 -6.30 21.10 -1.33
CA CYS A 195 -7.22 20.87 -0.24
C CYS A 195 -7.44 22.15 0.56
N ARG A 196 -8.69 22.37 0.94
CA ARG A 196 -9.14 23.54 1.69
C ARG A 196 -8.37 23.67 3.01
N ASP A 197 -8.27 22.57 3.75
CA ASP A 197 -7.66 22.58 5.07
C ASP A 197 -6.24 22.00 5.04
N SER A 198 -5.49 22.22 6.13
CA SER A 198 -4.15 21.65 6.31
C SER A 198 -4.21 20.12 6.43
N ASN A 199 -3.07 19.46 6.17
CA ASN A 199 -2.91 18.00 6.23
C ASN A 199 -3.83 17.22 5.27
N PHE A 200 -4.13 17.82 4.10
CA PHE A 200 -4.98 17.23 3.06
C PHE A 200 -6.39 16.91 3.56
N GLN A 201 -6.94 17.80 4.38
CA GLN A 201 -8.30 17.71 4.92
C GLN A 201 -9.22 18.73 4.26
N GLY A 202 -10.50 18.70 4.63
CA GLY A 202 -11.52 19.56 4.04
C GLY A 202 -11.81 19.18 2.59
N HIS A 203 -12.46 20.05 1.82
CA HIS A 203 -12.72 19.76 0.42
C HIS A 203 -11.43 19.76 -0.39
N CYS A 204 -11.20 18.67 -1.13
CA CYS A 204 -10.06 18.55 -2.03
C CYS A 204 -10.49 18.40 -3.49
N ILE A 205 -9.67 18.90 -4.40
CA ILE A 205 -9.82 18.73 -5.85
C ILE A 205 -8.50 18.25 -6.47
N VAL A 206 -8.59 17.56 -7.60
CA VAL A 206 -7.44 17.26 -8.47
C VAL A 206 -7.48 18.12 -9.73
N LEU A 207 -6.36 18.77 -10.03
CA LEU A 207 -6.13 19.56 -11.23
C LEU A 207 -5.14 18.82 -12.13
N LYS A 208 -5.57 18.52 -13.35
CA LYS A 208 -4.76 17.89 -14.40
C LYS A 208 -4.37 18.85 -15.53
N GLU A 209 -4.87 20.08 -15.46
CA GLU A 209 -4.65 21.14 -16.45
C GLU A 209 -4.65 22.53 -15.80
N ASN A 210 -4.07 23.51 -16.48
CA ASN A 210 -3.95 24.89 -15.98
C ASN A 210 -5.32 25.46 -15.59
N ARG A 211 -5.38 26.12 -14.44
CA ARG A 211 -6.59 26.76 -13.92
C ARG A 211 -6.37 28.25 -13.69
N PRO A 212 -6.99 29.13 -14.51
CA PRO A 212 -6.87 30.58 -14.33
C PRO A 212 -7.70 31.10 -13.15
N THR A 213 -8.63 30.32 -12.61
CA THR A 213 -9.36 30.67 -11.38
C THR A 213 -9.86 29.43 -10.66
N LEU A 214 -9.91 29.48 -9.33
CA LEU A 214 -10.51 28.45 -8.47
C LEU A 214 -11.94 28.79 -8.01
N LYS A 215 -12.50 29.95 -8.38
CA LYS A 215 -13.81 30.44 -7.89
C LYS A 215 -14.98 29.47 -8.10
N SER A 216 -14.97 28.69 -9.18
CA SER A 216 -16.04 27.74 -9.50
C SER A 216 -15.74 26.30 -9.07
N TRP A 217 -14.66 26.09 -8.31
CA TRP A 217 -14.21 24.77 -7.89
C TRP A 217 -14.54 24.52 -6.43
N HIS A 218 -14.79 23.26 -6.09
CA HIS A 218 -15.18 22.84 -4.74
C HIS A 218 -14.16 23.16 -3.63
N VAL A 219 -12.88 23.41 -3.99
CA VAL A 219 -11.87 23.86 -3.01
C VAL A 219 -12.03 25.34 -2.62
N GLY A 220 -12.73 26.14 -3.42
CA GLY A 220 -12.90 27.58 -3.21
C GLY A 220 -11.74 28.45 -3.70
N ASN A 221 -11.99 29.76 -3.80
CA ASN A 221 -10.98 30.76 -4.15
C ASN A 221 -10.41 31.37 -2.88
N ASP A 222 -9.08 31.47 -2.78
CA ASP A 222 -8.43 31.96 -1.56
C ASP A 222 -8.80 31.09 -0.34
N GLU A 223 -8.91 29.78 -0.54
CA GLU A 223 -9.32 28.83 0.50
C GLU A 223 -8.39 27.61 0.59
N THR A 224 -7.34 27.52 -0.25
CA THR A 224 -6.42 26.38 -0.24
C THR A 224 -5.37 26.54 0.86
N SER A 225 -5.33 25.59 1.79
CA SER A 225 -4.31 25.49 2.84
C SER A 225 -3.25 24.40 2.60
N SER A 226 -3.55 23.34 1.84
CA SER A 226 -2.56 22.28 1.56
C SER A 226 -2.60 21.78 0.11
N ALA A 227 -1.49 21.20 -0.35
CA ALA A 227 -1.38 20.73 -1.73
C ALA A 227 -0.47 19.50 -1.88
N LYS A 228 -0.77 18.65 -2.85
CA LYS A 228 0.16 17.61 -3.33
C LYS A 228 0.49 17.92 -4.79
N VAL A 229 1.75 17.77 -5.15
CA VAL A 229 2.21 17.82 -6.54
C VAL A 229 2.68 16.42 -6.91
N GLN A 230 2.10 15.88 -7.97
CA GLN A 230 2.27 14.49 -8.35
C GLN A 230 2.53 14.39 -9.86
N GLU A 231 3.10 13.28 -10.31
CA GLU A 231 3.22 13.04 -11.74
C GLU A 231 1.84 12.85 -12.36
N LEU A 232 1.66 13.34 -13.58
CA LEU A 232 0.39 13.24 -14.28
C LEU A 232 -0.02 11.77 -14.44
N GLY A 233 -1.26 11.44 -14.06
CA GLY A 233 -1.79 10.07 -14.17
C GLY A 233 -1.44 9.16 -12.98
N THR A 234 -0.66 9.65 -12.01
CA THR A 234 -0.53 8.94 -10.73
C THR A 234 -1.79 9.11 -9.88
N GLN A 235 -2.18 8.07 -9.17
CA GLN A 235 -3.39 8.06 -8.36
C GLN A 235 -3.07 7.35 -7.05
N GLU A 236 -3.34 8.00 -5.92
CA GLU A 236 -3.19 7.36 -4.61
C GLU A 236 -4.29 6.29 -4.46
N CYS A 237 -4.01 5.24 -3.68
CA CYS A 237 -4.90 4.10 -3.46
C CYS A 237 -5.33 3.41 -4.76
N GLN A 238 -4.37 2.82 -5.48
CA GLN A 238 -4.67 1.90 -6.60
C GLN A 238 -5.01 0.51 -6.05
N PRO A 239 -6.27 0.04 -6.17
CA PRO A 239 -6.63 -1.30 -5.77
C PRO A 239 -6.14 -2.33 -6.81
N LYS A 240 -5.83 -3.55 -6.35
CA LYS A 240 -5.71 -4.72 -7.22
C LYS A 240 -7.08 -5.15 -7.78
N ALA A 241 -7.09 -6.18 -8.62
CA ALA A 241 -8.29 -6.69 -9.25
C ALA A 241 -9.37 -7.18 -8.25
N ASP A 242 -8.93 -7.69 -7.10
CA ASP A 242 -9.71 -8.27 -6.00
C ASP A 242 -9.94 -7.28 -4.84
N GLN A 243 -9.65 -6.00 -5.05
CA GLN A 243 -9.71 -4.95 -4.03
C GLN A 243 -10.60 -3.78 -4.47
N VAL A 244 -10.96 -2.93 -3.51
CA VAL A 244 -11.61 -1.65 -3.77
C VAL A 244 -10.86 -0.52 -3.05
N ALA A 245 -10.82 0.67 -3.66
CA ALA A 245 -10.29 1.87 -3.03
C ALA A 245 -11.40 2.87 -2.78
N LEU A 246 -11.48 3.39 -1.57
CA LEU A 246 -12.51 4.34 -1.11
C LEU A 246 -11.86 5.69 -0.86
N PHE A 247 -12.52 6.75 -1.27
CA PHE A 247 -11.99 8.11 -1.25
C PHE A 247 -12.95 9.05 -0.55
N MET A 248 -12.40 9.93 0.30
CA MET A 248 -13.21 10.90 1.04
C MET A 248 -13.78 12.01 0.16
N HIS A 249 -13.30 12.16 -1.06
CA HIS A 249 -13.72 13.21 -1.97
C HIS A 249 -14.05 12.62 -3.34
N SER A 250 -14.87 13.32 -4.11
CA SER A 250 -15.17 12.97 -5.50
C SER A 250 -13.90 12.94 -6.36
N ASN A 251 -13.99 12.28 -7.51
CA ASN A 251 -12.91 12.13 -8.48
C ASN A 251 -11.65 11.46 -7.93
N PHE A 252 -11.84 10.51 -7.00
CA PHE A 252 -10.79 9.69 -6.41
C PHE A 252 -9.74 10.51 -5.65
N VAL A 253 -10.17 11.58 -4.96
CA VAL A 253 -9.23 12.44 -4.25
C VAL A 253 -9.08 11.97 -2.80
N ALA A 254 -7.82 11.82 -2.37
CA ALA A 254 -7.46 11.40 -1.02
C ALA A 254 -7.90 12.44 0.04
N PRO A 255 -8.15 12.05 1.31
CA PRO A 255 -7.75 10.79 1.94
C PRO A 255 -8.46 9.54 1.41
N CYS A 256 -7.76 8.41 1.38
CA CYS A 256 -8.26 7.17 0.79
C CYS A 256 -7.71 5.93 1.48
N VAL A 257 -8.40 4.80 1.32
CA VAL A 257 -8.01 3.47 1.80
C VAL A 257 -8.26 2.41 0.73
N VAL A 258 -7.43 1.38 0.70
CA VAL A 258 -7.66 0.16 -0.12
C VAL A 258 -8.14 -0.96 0.79
N LYS A 259 -9.18 -1.68 0.38
CA LYS A 259 -9.78 -2.79 1.10
C LYS A 259 -9.76 -4.06 0.28
N ASN A 260 -9.37 -5.14 0.94
CA ASN A 260 -9.51 -6.50 0.44
C ASN A 260 -10.98 -6.93 0.51
N MET A 261 -11.25 -8.12 0.00
CA MET A 261 -12.51 -8.81 0.28
C MET A 261 -12.76 -8.90 1.79
N GLY A 262 -14.03 -8.77 2.18
CA GLY A 262 -14.44 -8.89 3.57
C GLY A 262 -15.56 -7.94 3.98
N LEU A 263 -15.89 -8.02 5.26
CA LEU A 263 -17.02 -7.33 5.90
C LEU A 263 -16.54 -6.21 6.82
N TYR A 264 -16.87 -4.97 6.48
CA TYR A 264 -16.48 -3.78 7.23
C TYR A 264 -17.70 -3.13 7.88
N GLY A 265 -18.10 -3.67 9.02
CA GLY A 265 -19.37 -3.34 9.68
C GLY A 265 -19.51 -1.92 10.25
N ASN A 266 -18.44 -1.11 10.24
CA ASN A 266 -18.45 0.29 10.66
C ASN A 266 -17.25 1.05 10.07
N SER A 267 -17.30 2.38 10.16
CA SER A 267 -16.26 3.29 9.66
C SER A 267 -14.87 3.05 10.25
N SER A 268 -14.76 2.67 11.52
CA SER A 268 -13.47 2.31 12.13
C SER A 268 -12.81 1.13 11.42
N LYS A 269 -13.57 0.10 11.04
CA LYS A 269 -13.06 -1.03 10.23
C LYS A 269 -12.72 -0.62 8.79
N ILE A 270 -13.43 0.39 8.26
CA ILE A 270 -13.10 1.00 6.97
C ILE A 270 -11.80 1.82 7.07
N GLY A 271 -11.50 2.45 8.19
CA GLY A 271 -10.30 3.29 8.35
C GLY A 271 -10.41 4.66 7.66
N LEU A 272 -11.64 5.11 7.41
CA LEU A 272 -11.97 6.49 7.05
C LEU A 272 -12.98 7.03 8.06
N LYS A 273 -13.14 8.35 8.09
CA LYS A 273 -14.16 8.99 8.93
C LYS A 273 -15.55 8.46 8.55
N ASN A 274 -16.44 8.30 9.54
CA ASN A 274 -17.85 7.98 9.25
C ASN A 274 -18.44 9.01 8.30
N ASP A 275 -19.31 8.57 7.39
CA ASP A 275 -20.10 9.48 6.56
C ASP A 275 -19.19 10.47 5.82
N SER A 276 -18.18 9.93 5.14
CA SER A 276 -17.18 10.76 4.44
C SER A 276 -16.77 10.25 3.07
N ILE A 277 -17.27 9.09 2.63
CA ILE A 277 -16.86 8.49 1.36
C ILE A 277 -17.69 9.12 0.24
N SER A 278 -17.00 9.58 -0.80
CA SER A 278 -17.60 10.32 -1.92
C SER A 278 -17.20 9.80 -3.30
N SER A 279 -16.21 8.92 -3.41
CA SER A 279 -15.92 8.16 -4.63
C SER A 279 -15.25 6.82 -4.35
N VAL A 280 -15.29 5.90 -5.31
CA VAL A 280 -14.79 4.52 -5.18
C VAL A 280 -14.17 4.02 -6.48
N ILE A 281 -13.01 3.38 -6.39
CA ILE A 281 -12.43 2.58 -7.49
C ILE A 281 -12.64 1.11 -7.16
N ILE A 282 -13.21 0.35 -8.09
CA ILE A 282 -13.51 -1.07 -7.92
C ILE A 282 -12.62 -1.90 -8.83
N GLY A 283 -11.89 -2.85 -8.25
CA GLY A 283 -11.11 -3.84 -8.99
C GLY A 283 -11.99 -4.68 -9.93
N ARG A 284 -11.42 -5.13 -11.05
CA ARG A 284 -12.18 -5.85 -12.08
C ARG A 284 -12.85 -7.13 -11.59
N ASP A 285 -12.34 -7.77 -10.54
CA ASP A 285 -12.84 -9.04 -9.99
C ASP A 285 -13.65 -8.81 -8.70
N SER A 286 -13.96 -7.54 -8.38
CA SER A 286 -14.71 -7.13 -7.18
C SER A 286 -16.04 -6.46 -7.49
N GLN A 287 -16.90 -6.46 -6.49
CA GLN A 287 -18.04 -5.57 -6.31
C GLN A 287 -18.05 -5.07 -4.86
N VAL A 288 -18.78 -3.99 -4.60
CA VAL A 288 -18.92 -3.45 -3.25
C VAL A 288 -20.38 -3.14 -2.94
N LEU A 289 -20.83 -3.49 -1.74
CA LEU A 289 -22.07 -2.97 -1.17
C LEU A 289 -21.69 -1.85 -0.21
N LEU A 290 -22.04 -0.60 -0.54
CA LEU A 290 -21.89 0.56 0.33
C LEU A 290 -23.18 0.77 1.11
N CYS A 291 -23.10 0.94 2.43
CA CYS A 291 -24.27 0.96 3.31
C CYS A 291 -24.31 2.23 4.17
N GLU A 292 -25.49 2.85 4.26
CA GLU A 292 -25.68 4.13 4.98
C GLU A 292 -25.53 4.01 6.48
N HIS A 293 -25.74 2.82 7.03
CA HIS A 293 -25.64 2.59 8.47
C HIS A 293 -24.63 1.49 8.76
N SER A 294 -24.17 1.47 10.02
CA SER A 294 -23.37 0.37 10.54
C SER A 294 -24.14 -0.97 10.45
N ASN A 295 -23.38 -2.06 10.40
CA ASN A 295 -23.90 -3.43 10.29
C ASN A 295 -24.74 -3.68 9.02
N PHE A 296 -24.31 -3.09 7.89
CA PHE A 296 -24.79 -3.39 6.54
C PHE A 296 -26.28 -3.14 6.31
N LYS A 297 -26.81 -2.03 6.83
CA LYS A 297 -28.20 -1.64 6.58
C LYS A 297 -28.27 -0.57 5.49
N ASN A 298 -29.32 -0.65 4.68
CA ASN A 298 -29.59 0.24 3.55
C ASN A 298 -28.38 0.35 2.59
N CYS A 299 -28.13 -0.70 1.81
CA CYS A 299 -26.95 -0.81 0.96
C CYS A 299 -27.23 -0.60 -0.53
N VAL A 300 -26.26 -0.05 -1.24
CA VAL A 300 -26.20 0.05 -2.70
C VAL A 300 -25.05 -0.80 -3.20
N GLU A 301 -25.35 -1.69 -4.15
CA GLU A 301 -24.34 -2.47 -4.85
C GLU A 301 -23.74 -1.64 -5.99
N LEU A 302 -22.42 -1.57 -6.03
CA LEU A 302 -21.65 -1.00 -7.14
C LEU A 302 -20.73 -2.07 -7.73
N LYS A 303 -20.79 -2.20 -9.07
CA LYS A 303 -19.97 -3.12 -9.87
C LYS A 303 -18.92 -2.41 -10.71
N GLY A 304 -18.89 -1.08 -10.70
CA GLY A 304 -17.91 -0.27 -11.42
C GLY A 304 -17.39 0.83 -10.53
N SER A 305 -16.19 1.31 -10.85
CA SER A 305 -15.65 2.52 -10.23
C SER A 305 -16.59 3.69 -10.47
N ASP A 306 -16.79 4.49 -9.43
CA ASP A 306 -17.69 5.64 -9.45
C ASP A 306 -16.96 6.86 -8.90
N SER A 307 -16.81 7.89 -9.73
CA SER A 307 -16.12 9.12 -9.37
C SER A 307 -16.94 10.05 -8.48
N ASN A 308 -18.24 9.80 -8.28
CA ASN A 308 -19.13 10.75 -7.66
C ASN A 308 -20.37 10.10 -7.02
N LEU A 309 -20.25 9.58 -5.79
CA LEU A 309 -21.37 8.90 -5.12
C LEU A 309 -22.61 9.78 -4.87
N GLY A 310 -22.50 11.11 -4.98
CA GLY A 310 -23.62 12.03 -4.87
C GLY A 310 -24.68 11.91 -5.95
N ASP A 311 -24.35 11.34 -7.12
CA ASP A 311 -25.34 11.04 -8.17
C ASP A 311 -25.97 9.65 -8.02
N ASN A 312 -25.56 8.90 -6.99
CA ASN A 312 -26.09 7.59 -6.66
C ASN A 312 -27.10 7.67 -5.51
N ARG A 313 -27.90 6.62 -5.36
CA ARG A 313 -28.87 6.48 -4.25
C ARG A 313 -28.20 6.60 -2.87
N ILE A 314 -26.95 6.14 -2.74
CA ILE A 314 -26.20 6.21 -1.48
C ILE A 314 -25.84 7.64 -1.09
N GLY A 315 -25.66 8.55 -2.06
CA GLY A 315 -25.30 9.95 -1.84
C GLY A 315 -23.84 10.18 -1.43
N HIS A 316 -23.47 11.45 -1.31
CA HIS A 316 -22.20 11.89 -0.76
C HIS A 316 -22.16 11.70 0.75
N ASP A 317 -21.02 11.21 1.26
CA ASP A 317 -20.73 11.30 2.68
C ASP A 317 -21.78 10.60 3.55
N GLN A 318 -22.37 9.49 3.06
CA GLN A 318 -23.37 8.71 3.81
C GLN A 318 -22.88 7.31 4.21
N VAL A 319 -21.72 6.86 3.71
CA VAL A 319 -21.29 5.47 3.91
C VAL A 319 -20.74 5.26 5.32
N SER A 320 -21.39 4.36 6.06
CA SER A 320 -21.01 3.96 7.43
C SER A 320 -20.49 2.52 7.52
N SER A 321 -20.88 1.62 6.60
CA SER A 321 -20.35 0.26 6.50
C SER A 321 -20.30 -0.22 5.06
N LEU A 322 -19.52 -1.27 4.77
CA LEU A 322 -19.49 -1.86 3.43
C LEU A 322 -19.07 -3.32 3.41
N LYS A 323 -19.46 -4.02 2.35
CA LYS A 323 -18.98 -5.37 2.01
C LYS A 323 -18.17 -5.30 0.73
N VAL A 324 -16.96 -5.86 0.73
CA VAL A 324 -16.16 -6.06 -0.49
C VAL A 324 -16.24 -7.53 -0.85
N GLN A 325 -16.71 -7.83 -2.05
CA GLN A 325 -17.05 -9.18 -2.47
C GLN A 325 -16.52 -9.46 -3.88
N PRO A 326 -16.36 -10.75 -4.26
CA PRO A 326 -16.12 -11.12 -5.64
C PRO A 326 -17.23 -10.59 -6.56
N ARG A 327 -16.87 -10.23 -7.79
CA ARG A 327 -17.86 -9.79 -8.78
C ARG A 327 -18.88 -10.91 -9.04
N GLY A 328 -20.16 -10.57 -8.94
CA GLY A 328 -21.26 -11.53 -9.13
C GLY A 328 -21.62 -12.32 -7.87
N PHE A 329 -20.95 -12.05 -6.73
CA PHE A 329 -21.34 -12.58 -5.44
C PHE A 329 -22.80 -12.21 -5.12
N LYS A 330 -23.54 -13.16 -4.57
CA LYS A 330 -24.92 -12.99 -4.14
C LYS A 330 -24.98 -13.24 -2.64
N ASP A 331 -25.57 -12.34 -1.86
CA ASP A 331 -25.75 -12.52 -0.42
C ASP A 331 -26.56 -13.81 -0.15
N CYS A 332 -25.88 -14.87 0.30
CA CYS A 332 -26.48 -16.11 0.79
C CYS A 332 -26.89 -15.92 2.25
N ILE A 333 -28.01 -15.22 2.48
CA ILE A 333 -28.60 -15.10 3.81
C ILE A 333 -29.58 -16.26 3.96
N PRO A 334 -29.29 -17.25 4.83
CA PRO A 334 -30.24 -18.33 5.09
C PRO A 334 -31.42 -17.82 5.92
N ASP A 335 -32.60 -18.38 5.71
CA ASP A 335 -33.71 -18.22 6.65
C ASP A 335 -33.52 -19.08 7.93
N SER A 336 -34.55 -19.19 8.78
CA SER A 336 -34.45 -19.96 10.03
C SER A 336 -34.25 -21.47 9.81
N ASN A 337 -34.67 -22.02 8.68
CA ASN A 337 -34.62 -23.45 8.33
C ASN A 337 -33.55 -23.79 7.29
N GLU A 338 -32.66 -22.84 7.00
CA GLU A 338 -31.61 -22.97 6.01
C GLU A 338 -30.23 -22.77 6.63
N ALA A 339 -29.21 -23.22 5.91
CA ALA A 339 -27.82 -22.89 6.18
C ALA A 339 -27.17 -22.33 4.91
N SER A 340 -26.17 -21.48 5.06
CA SER A 340 -25.37 -20.96 3.95
C SER A 340 -23.91 -21.35 4.11
N PHE A 341 -23.31 -21.78 3.00
CA PHE A 341 -21.93 -22.27 2.92
C PHE A 341 -21.14 -21.38 2.00
N PHE A 342 -19.93 -21.01 2.39
CA PHE A 342 -19.11 -20.00 1.72
C PHE A 342 -17.72 -20.56 1.42
N GLU A 343 -17.20 -20.27 0.23
CA GLU A 343 -15.87 -20.70 -0.19
C GLU A 343 -14.71 -19.90 0.42
N ASP A 344 -15.00 -18.78 1.08
CA ASP A 344 -14.00 -17.99 1.78
C ASP A 344 -14.44 -17.74 3.23
N SER A 345 -13.45 -17.49 4.11
CA SER A 345 -13.71 -17.11 5.49
C SER A 345 -14.38 -15.74 5.61
N GLY A 346 -15.20 -15.56 6.64
CA GLY A 346 -15.91 -14.30 6.90
C GLY A 346 -17.19 -14.09 6.08
N TYR A 347 -17.79 -15.17 5.58
CA TYR A 347 -19.05 -15.17 4.81
C TYR A 347 -18.95 -14.44 3.46
N VAL A 348 -17.83 -14.62 2.76
CA VAL A 348 -17.58 -14.08 1.41
C VAL A 348 -17.24 -15.24 0.45
N GLY A 349 -16.97 -14.98 -0.83
CA GLY A 349 -16.70 -16.04 -1.81
C GLY A 349 -17.93 -16.68 -2.45
N THR A 350 -17.79 -17.65 -3.35
CA THR A 350 -18.96 -18.36 -3.88
C THR A 350 -19.75 -18.96 -2.72
N CYS A 351 -21.08 -18.87 -2.75
CA CYS A 351 -21.90 -19.41 -1.67
C CYS A 351 -23.16 -20.12 -2.15
N LYS A 352 -23.66 -21.03 -1.31
CA LYS A 352 -24.92 -21.75 -1.52
C LYS A 352 -25.75 -21.78 -0.24
N VAL A 353 -27.03 -21.47 -0.38
CA VAL A 353 -28.05 -21.67 0.64
C VAL A 353 -28.65 -23.06 0.47
N LYS A 354 -28.80 -23.81 1.56
CA LYS A 354 -29.40 -25.15 1.59
C LYS A 354 -30.44 -25.24 2.68
N SER A 355 -31.64 -25.65 2.29
CA SER A 355 -32.71 -26.03 3.22
C SER A 355 -32.43 -27.41 3.81
N ILE A 356 -33.24 -27.81 4.80
CA ILE A 356 -33.19 -29.13 5.44
C ILE A 356 -33.11 -30.25 4.39
N GLY A 357 -32.13 -31.13 4.55
CA GLY A 357 -31.85 -32.23 3.63
C GLY A 357 -30.43 -32.79 3.76
N ASP A 358 -30.22 -33.92 3.10
CA ASP A 358 -28.94 -34.63 3.04
C ASP A 358 -28.24 -34.33 1.71
N TYR A 359 -27.00 -33.84 1.79
CA TYR A 359 -26.17 -33.46 0.66
C TYR A 359 -24.90 -34.31 0.69
N ASN A 360 -24.97 -35.43 -0.03
CA ASN A 360 -23.99 -36.51 0.04
C ASN A 360 -22.61 -36.17 -0.55
N ASN A 361 -22.47 -35.08 -1.30
CA ASN A 361 -21.20 -34.69 -1.93
C ASN A 361 -21.21 -33.22 -2.34
N ALA A 362 -20.03 -32.70 -2.70
CA ALA A 362 -19.85 -31.30 -3.11
C ALA A 362 -20.77 -30.87 -4.27
N ALA A 363 -21.05 -31.76 -5.23
CA ALA A 363 -21.95 -31.46 -6.33
C ALA A 363 -23.40 -31.22 -5.85
N SER A 364 -23.88 -32.01 -4.89
CA SER A 364 -25.18 -31.81 -4.25
C SER A 364 -25.24 -30.54 -3.39
N ILE A 365 -24.10 -30.11 -2.83
CA ILE A 365 -23.94 -28.81 -2.16
C ILE A 365 -23.93 -27.67 -3.20
N GLY A 366 -23.38 -27.91 -4.38
CA GLY A 366 -23.24 -26.91 -5.44
C GLY A 366 -22.07 -25.95 -5.21
N LEU A 367 -21.04 -26.39 -4.49
CA LEU A 367 -19.75 -25.73 -4.31
C LEU A 367 -18.63 -26.67 -4.78
N ALA A 368 -17.41 -26.17 -4.95
CA ALA A 368 -16.27 -27.05 -5.20
C ALA A 368 -16.08 -28.02 -4.02
N ASN A 369 -15.51 -29.20 -4.29
CA ASN A 369 -15.18 -30.10 -3.18
C ASN A 369 -14.07 -29.50 -2.36
N ASN A 370 -14.11 -29.68 -1.03
CA ASN A 370 -13.06 -29.21 -0.15
C ASN A 370 -12.80 -27.71 -0.32
N SER A 371 -13.86 -26.90 -0.42
CA SER A 371 -13.72 -25.44 -0.58
C SER A 371 -14.46 -24.62 0.46
N ILE A 372 -15.22 -25.24 1.38
CA ILE A 372 -16.01 -24.48 2.37
C ILE A 372 -15.08 -23.97 3.48
N SER A 373 -15.14 -22.67 3.75
CA SER A 373 -14.32 -21.97 4.74
C SER A 373 -15.12 -21.19 5.79
N SER A 374 -16.42 -20.96 5.57
CA SER A 374 -17.32 -20.42 6.60
C SER A 374 -18.78 -20.85 6.41
N ILE A 375 -19.56 -20.88 7.50
CA ILE A 375 -20.92 -21.42 7.54
C ILE A 375 -21.84 -20.46 8.29
N ARG A 376 -23.05 -20.19 7.77
CA ARG A 376 -24.14 -19.57 8.52
C ARG A 376 -25.26 -20.57 8.77
N VAL A 377 -25.82 -20.57 9.97
CA VAL A 377 -26.78 -21.57 10.44
C VAL A 377 -28.07 -20.88 10.88
N GLY A 378 -29.18 -21.22 10.22
CA GLY A 378 -30.51 -20.77 10.60
C GLY A 378 -30.87 -21.09 12.05
N SER A 379 -31.73 -20.27 12.65
CA SER A 379 -32.05 -20.38 14.08
C SER A 379 -32.77 -21.68 14.47
N SER A 380 -33.45 -22.35 13.55
CA SER A 380 -34.23 -23.58 13.81
C SER A 380 -33.48 -24.88 13.51
N ILE A 381 -32.30 -24.79 12.89
CA ILE A 381 -31.55 -25.94 12.36
C ILE A 381 -30.16 -26.06 12.98
N GLN A 382 -29.51 -27.19 12.72
CA GLN A 382 -28.09 -27.41 12.85
C GLN A 382 -27.55 -27.98 11.53
N VAL A 383 -26.27 -27.79 11.28
CA VAL A 383 -25.57 -28.41 10.15
C VAL A 383 -24.66 -29.52 10.70
N CYS A 384 -24.74 -30.71 10.14
CA CYS A 384 -23.74 -31.75 10.35
C CYS A 384 -22.83 -31.78 9.13
N ALA A 385 -21.60 -31.27 9.24
CA ALA A 385 -20.65 -31.26 8.13
C ALA A 385 -19.62 -32.37 8.33
N CYS A 386 -19.30 -33.11 7.25
CA CYS A 386 -18.44 -34.27 7.30
C CYS A 386 -17.31 -34.16 6.27
N GLY A 387 -16.15 -34.68 6.64
CA GLY A 387 -15.12 -35.02 5.67
C GLY A 387 -15.57 -36.17 4.78
N GLY A 388 -15.19 -36.15 3.50
CA GLY A 388 -15.53 -37.20 2.54
C GLY A 388 -17.01 -37.25 2.13
N ASP A 389 -17.26 -37.88 0.99
CA ASP A 389 -18.61 -38.04 0.45
C ASP A 389 -19.42 -39.05 1.30
N ASP A 390 -20.74 -39.02 1.14
CA ASP A 390 -21.73 -39.91 1.76
C ASP A 390 -21.64 -40.00 3.30
N PHE A 391 -21.15 -38.92 3.93
CA PHE A 391 -20.97 -38.82 5.39
C PHE A 391 -20.06 -39.91 5.97
N THR A 392 -19.08 -40.35 5.19
CA THR A 392 -18.26 -41.53 5.52
C THR A 392 -17.09 -41.23 6.47
N GLN A 393 -16.63 -39.98 6.56
CA GLN A 393 -15.61 -39.57 7.53
C GLN A 393 -16.20 -38.68 8.62
N ILE A 394 -15.35 -38.33 9.59
CA ILE A 394 -15.71 -37.62 10.81
C ILE A 394 -16.59 -36.40 10.50
N CYS A 395 -17.65 -36.27 11.29
CA CYS A 395 -18.62 -35.19 11.19
C CYS A 395 -18.56 -34.27 12.41
N GLU A 396 -18.88 -32.99 12.20
CA GLU A 396 -18.97 -31.95 13.21
C GLU A 396 -20.33 -31.25 13.10
N ALA A 397 -20.93 -30.95 14.26
CA ALA A 397 -22.22 -30.29 14.34
C ALA A 397 -22.06 -28.77 14.57
N PHE A 398 -22.55 -27.98 13.63
CA PHE A 398 -22.59 -26.52 13.71
C PHE A 398 -24.00 -26.07 14.11
N THR A 399 -24.10 -25.40 15.24
CA THR A 399 -25.37 -24.90 15.79
C THR A 399 -25.44 -23.37 15.82
N MET A 400 -24.39 -22.69 15.35
CA MET A 400 -24.29 -21.24 15.25
C MET A 400 -23.48 -20.90 13.99
N ASP A 401 -23.53 -19.63 13.57
CA ASP A 401 -22.67 -19.13 12.51
C ASP A 401 -21.19 -19.33 12.88
N ASP A 402 -20.43 -19.86 11.93
CA ASP A 402 -18.99 -20.06 12.03
C ASP A 402 -18.27 -19.20 10.96
N PRO A 403 -17.58 -18.12 11.36
CA PRO A 403 -16.94 -17.20 10.43
C PRO A 403 -15.63 -17.74 9.85
N SER A 404 -15.01 -18.79 10.41
CA SER A 404 -13.80 -19.37 9.84
C SER A 404 -13.58 -20.79 10.34
N LEU A 405 -13.52 -21.74 9.41
CA LEU A 405 -13.28 -23.15 9.72
C LEU A 405 -11.80 -23.49 10.03
N ASP A 406 -10.90 -22.50 9.99
CA ASP A 406 -9.47 -22.68 10.30
C ASP A 406 -9.22 -23.13 11.75
N ASN A 407 -10.16 -22.85 12.66
CA ASN A 407 -10.01 -23.10 14.10
C ASN A 407 -10.84 -24.31 14.58
N ASN A 408 -11.50 -25.03 13.67
CA ASN A 408 -12.37 -26.16 14.02
C ASN A 408 -11.56 -27.44 14.22
N PHE A 409 -12.02 -28.27 15.17
CA PHE A 409 -11.37 -29.52 15.53
C PHE A 409 -12.35 -30.70 15.37
N PRO A 410 -11.97 -31.77 14.65
CA PRO A 410 -10.61 -32.11 14.25
C PRO A 410 -10.14 -31.38 12.98
N ILE A 411 -9.00 -30.69 13.09
CA ILE A 411 -8.38 -29.88 12.02
C ILE A 411 -8.12 -30.70 10.74
N TYR A 412 -8.02 -32.02 10.86
CA TYR A 412 -7.71 -32.93 9.75
C TYR A 412 -8.93 -33.49 9.00
N THR A 413 -10.17 -33.19 9.43
CA THR A 413 -11.38 -33.76 8.80
C THR A 413 -12.53 -32.79 8.58
N THR A 414 -12.73 -31.78 9.43
CA THR A 414 -13.80 -30.76 9.31
C THR A 414 -13.25 -29.33 9.36
N GLY A 415 -11.93 -29.18 9.35
CA GLY A 415 -11.26 -27.90 9.23
C GLY A 415 -11.45 -27.24 7.86
N ASN A 416 -10.89 -26.05 7.71
CA ASN A 416 -10.95 -25.27 6.47
C ASN A 416 -10.64 -26.11 5.24
N ASP A 417 -11.52 -26.03 4.24
CA ASP A 417 -11.37 -26.70 2.95
C ASP A 417 -11.33 -28.24 3.05
N LEU A 418 -12.03 -28.85 4.01
CA LEU A 418 -12.09 -30.31 4.17
C LEU A 418 -13.51 -30.92 4.09
N ILE A 419 -14.55 -30.09 4.06
CA ILE A 419 -15.94 -30.55 4.00
C ILE A 419 -16.26 -31.05 2.58
N SER A 420 -16.76 -32.28 2.49
CA SER A 420 -17.23 -32.87 1.21
C SER A 420 -18.73 -33.21 1.24
N SER A 421 -19.33 -33.45 2.41
CA SER A 421 -20.76 -33.74 2.55
C SER A 421 -21.38 -33.04 3.77
N ILE A 422 -22.68 -32.72 3.71
CA ILE A 422 -23.40 -32.02 4.79
C ILE A 422 -24.83 -32.56 4.97
N LYS A 423 -25.33 -32.54 6.20
CA LYS A 423 -26.76 -32.68 6.52
C LYS A 423 -27.26 -31.38 7.15
N VAL A 424 -28.26 -30.77 6.54
CA VAL A 424 -28.99 -29.65 7.14
C VAL A 424 -30.21 -30.25 7.83
N GLN A 425 -30.28 -30.15 9.15
CA GLN A 425 -31.27 -30.91 9.94
C GLN A 425 -31.79 -30.09 11.12
N MET A 426 -32.91 -30.51 11.71
CA MET A 426 -33.45 -29.85 12.91
C MET A 426 -32.45 -29.95 14.07
N ARG A 427 -32.42 -28.92 14.93
CA ARG A 427 -31.56 -28.94 16.13
C ARG A 427 -31.84 -30.18 17.00
N GLY A 428 -30.78 -30.78 17.53
CA GLY A 428 -30.87 -31.98 18.37
C GLY A 428 -30.93 -33.30 17.59
N SER A 429 -30.93 -33.24 16.26
CA SER A 429 -30.74 -34.43 15.43
C SER A 429 -29.32 -34.98 15.59
N GLU A 430 -29.14 -36.26 15.30
CA GLU A 430 -27.83 -36.90 15.45
C GLU A 430 -26.86 -36.41 14.36
N CYS A 431 -25.67 -35.96 14.77
CA CYS A 431 -24.58 -35.66 13.84
C CYS A 431 -23.48 -36.70 14.01
N LYS A 432 -23.55 -37.74 13.19
CA LYS A 432 -22.57 -38.83 13.15
C LYS A 432 -22.33 -39.22 11.71
N VAL A 433 -21.15 -39.82 11.49
CA VAL A 433 -20.82 -40.49 10.24
C VAL A 433 -21.94 -41.47 9.90
N LYS A 434 -22.32 -41.55 8.62
CA LYS A 434 -23.24 -42.60 8.19
C LYS A 434 -22.55 -43.92 8.50
N SER A 435 -23.21 -44.77 9.29
CA SER A 435 -22.76 -46.14 9.46
C SER A 435 -22.77 -46.78 8.07
N ILE A 436 -21.59 -46.84 7.46
CA ILE A 436 -21.33 -47.91 6.50
C ILE A 436 -21.50 -49.17 7.35
N PRO A 437 -22.42 -50.09 7.05
CA PRO A 437 -22.37 -51.40 7.66
C PRO A 437 -20.93 -51.87 7.45
N PRO A 438 -20.12 -52.06 8.50
CA PRO A 438 -18.74 -52.42 8.28
C PRO A 438 -18.78 -53.67 7.41
N ASP A 439 -18.03 -53.66 6.30
CA ASP A 439 -17.61 -54.93 5.75
C ASP A 439 -16.99 -55.68 6.94
N PRO A 440 -17.43 -56.91 7.27
CA PRO A 440 -16.98 -57.66 8.45
C PRO A 440 -15.45 -57.81 8.61
N GLN A 441 -14.66 -57.24 7.72
CA GLN A 441 -13.21 -57.30 7.67
C GLN A 441 -12.48 -56.07 8.26
N ASP A 442 -13.14 -54.93 8.49
CA ASP A 442 -12.45 -53.67 8.88
C ASP A 442 -12.73 -53.15 10.31
N VAL A 443 -13.50 -53.90 11.11
CA VAL A 443 -13.73 -53.62 12.55
C VAL A 443 -13.11 -54.71 13.40
N PHE A 444 -12.55 -54.33 14.56
CA PHE A 444 -11.72 -55.23 15.35
C PHE A 444 -12.08 -55.21 16.82
N LYS A 445 -12.25 -56.40 17.42
CA LYS A 445 -12.42 -56.54 18.87
C LYS A 445 -11.12 -56.46 19.64
N GLN A 446 -10.00 -56.74 18.96
CA GLN A 446 -8.69 -56.76 19.57
C GLN A 446 -7.57 -56.61 18.54
N ILE A 447 -6.40 -56.19 19.01
CA ILE A 447 -5.15 -56.17 18.26
C ILE A 447 -4.26 -57.31 18.76
N SER A 448 -3.77 -58.15 17.84
CA SER A 448 -2.77 -59.18 18.09
C SER A 448 -1.43 -58.75 17.51
N VAL A 449 -0.52 -58.33 18.38
CA VAL A 449 0.77 -57.74 18.00
C VAL A 449 1.88 -58.78 18.10
N PHE A 450 2.68 -58.87 17.03
CA PHE A 450 3.89 -59.68 16.94
C PHE A 450 5.11 -58.78 16.78
N ASN A 451 6.17 -59.04 17.53
CA ASN A 451 7.43 -58.33 17.40
C ASN A 451 8.35 -59.08 16.42
N CYS A 452 8.24 -58.74 15.14
CA CYS A 452 9.07 -59.25 14.05
C CYS A 452 10.29 -58.37 13.75
N HIS A 453 10.71 -57.57 14.73
CA HIS A 453 11.81 -56.63 14.61
C HIS A 453 13.12 -57.37 14.27
N THR A 454 13.72 -57.07 13.12
CA THR A 454 14.90 -57.81 12.62
C THR A 454 16.16 -57.56 13.46
N ASP A 455 16.31 -56.38 14.07
CA ASP A 455 17.41 -56.11 15.00
C ASP A 455 17.20 -56.75 16.38
N MET A 456 16.16 -57.57 16.55
CA MET A 456 15.86 -58.32 17.77
C MET A 456 15.81 -57.45 19.03
N ARG A 457 15.16 -56.27 18.95
CA ARG A 457 14.92 -55.37 20.08
C ARG A 457 13.50 -55.52 20.63
N SER A 458 13.35 -55.31 21.94
CA SER A 458 12.03 -55.21 22.57
C SER A 458 11.34 -53.91 22.18
N VAL A 459 10.01 -53.94 22.03
CA VAL A 459 9.21 -52.75 21.68
C VAL A 459 8.13 -52.49 22.71
N HIS A 460 7.80 -51.23 22.93
CA HIS A 460 6.75 -50.76 23.83
C HIS A 460 5.48 -50.49 23.04
N LEU A 461 4.36 -51.03 23.50
CA LEU A 461 3.07 -50.93 22.83
C LEU A 461 2.21 -49.88 23.53
N TRP A 462 1.70 -48.90 22.79
CA TRP A 462 0.91 -47.79 23.32
C TRP A 462 -0.43 -47.69 22.60
N THR A 463 -1.46 -47.32 23.35
CA THR A 463 -2.75 -46.92 22.77
C THR A 463 -3.26 -45.65 23.39
N ARG A 464 -3.98 -44.81 22.65
CA ARG A 464 -4.87 -43.79 23.22
C ARG A 464 -6.24 -43.85 22.58
N ASN A 465 -7.27 -43.51 23.36
CA ASN A 465 -8.64 -43.44 22.87
C ASN A 465 -8.91 -42.03 22.36
N ILE A 466 -9.04 -41.87 21.04
CA ILE A 466 -9.19 -40.57 20.39
C ILE A 466 -10.62 -40.06 20.52
N THR A 467 -11.62 -40.96 20.50
CA THR A 467 -13.04 -40.58 20.62
C THR A 467 -13.31 -39.72 21.85
N ILE A 468 -12.58 -39.94 22.95
CA ILE A 468 -12.72 -39.15 24.18
C ILE A 468 -11.48 -38.31 24.51
N GLY A 469 -10.52 -38.20 23.60
CA GLY A 469 -9.28 -37.43 23.83
C GLY A 469 -8.43 -37.92 25.01
N ALA A 470 -8.40 -39.24 25.27
CA ALA A 470 -7.65 -39.81 26.37
C ALA A 470 -6.12 -39.73 26.15
N PRO A 471 -5.30 -39.67 27.22
CA PRO A 471 -3.85 -39.77 27.10
C PRO A 471 -3.41 -41.18 26.65
N PHE A 472 -2.15 -41.29 26.22
CA PHE A 472 -1.54 -42.58 25.90
C PHE A 472 -1.40 -43.48 27.13
N VAL A 473 -1.74 -44.76 26.94
CA VAL A 473 -1.65 -45.82 27.93
C VAL A 473 -0.74 -46.93 27.39
N GLU A 474 0.29 -47.28 28.15
CA GLU A 474 1.19 -48.38 27.81
C GLU A 474 0.48 -49.72 28.00
N ARG A 475 0.49 -50.56 26.96
CA ARG A 475 -0.14 -51.89 26.93
C ARG A 475 0.84 -53.02 27.17
N GLY A 476 2.11 -52.69 27.40
CA GLY A 476 3.18 -53.59 27.78
C GLY A 476 4.35 -53.56 26.81
N VAL A 477 5.37 -54.35 27.14
CA VAL A 477 6.60 -54.52 26.37
C VAL A 477 6.58 -55.89 25.71
N LEU A 478 6.94 -55.95 24.43
CA LEU A 478 6.98 -57.18 23.65
C LEU A 478 8.42 -57.53 23.25
N SER A 479 8.93 -58.64 23.77
CA SER A 479 10.25 -59.18 23.43
C SER A 479 10.30 -59.65 21.96
N PRO A 480 11.48 -59.75 21.34
CA PRO A 480 11.63 -60.21 19.96
C PRO A 480 11.04 -61.60 19.71
N GLN A 481 10.34 -61.75 18.58
CA GLN A 481 9.71 -63.00 18.14
C GLN A 481 10.20 -63.44 16.75
N TYR A 482 11.19 -62.73 16.21
CA TYR A 482 11.91 -63.09 14.99
C TYR A 482 13.08 -64.02 15.32
N SER A 483 13.10 -65.22 14.73
CA SER A 483 14.18 -66.20 14.91
C SER A 483 14.35 -67.06 13.65
N ASN A 484 15.61 -67.41 13.33
CA ASN A 484 15.99 -68.26 12.20
C ASN A 484 15.32 -67.88 10.85
N GLY A 485 15.21 -66.57 10.56
CA GLY A 485 14.63 -66.08 9.31
C GLY A 485 13.09 -66.11 9.26
N SER A 486 12.42 -66.40 10.37
CA SER A 486 10.96 -66.56 10.44
C SER A 486 10.32 -65.73 11.56
N CYS A 487 9.11 -65.20 11.32
CA CYS A 487 8.31 -64.54 12.35
C CYS A 487 6.78 -64.62 12.09
N PRO A 488 5.98 -64.95 13.12
CA PRO A 488 6.40 -65.31 14.48
C PRO A 488 6.98 -66.73 14.52
N SER A 489 8.15 -66.91 15.16
CA SER A 489 8.82 -68.22 15.30
C SER A 489 8.10 -69.11 16.34
N GLY A 490 6.81 -69.38 16.14
CA GLY A 490 5.95 -70.14 17.06
C GLY A 490 5.50 -69.37 18.30
N ALA A 491 5.83 -68.09 18.43
CA ALA A 491 5.48 -67.27 19.58
C ALA A 491 4.03 -66.74 19.51
N SER A 492 3.36 -66.66 20.67
CA SER A 492 2.01 -66.09 20.78
C SER A 492 2.04 -64.55 20.73
N PRO A 493 1.04 -63.90 20.10
CA PRO A 493 0.98 -62.44 20.05
C PRO A 493 0.66 -61.83 21.42
N ARG A 494 0.98 -60.54 21.58
CA ARG A 494 0.39 -59.72 22.64
C ARG A 494 -0.98 -59.24 22.18
N VAL A 495 -2.01 -59.61 22.93
CA VAL A 495 -3.40 -59.22 22.64
C VAL A 495 -3.76 -57.96 23.42
N ILE A 496 -4.35 -56.98 22.73
CA ILE A 496 -4.88 -55.74 23.30
C ILE A 496 -6.36 -55.66 22.91
N SER A 497 -7.26 -55.79 23.89
CA SER A 497 -8.70 -55.64 23.67
C SER A 497 -9.06 -54.19 23.37
N LEU A 498 -10.01 -54.02 22.45
CA LEU A 498 -10.58 -52.72 22.09
C LEU A 498 -11.97 -52.59 22.72
N ILE A 499 -12.43 -51.35 22.89
CA ILE A 499 -13.76 -51.07 23.43
C ILE A 499 -14.66 -50.74 22.24
N ASP A 500 -15.81 -51.42 22.17
CA ASP A 500 -16.84 -51.20 21.15
C ASP A 500 -17.22 -49.71 21.00
N GLY A 501 -17.25 -49.25 19.75
CA GLY A 501 -17.60 -47.87 19.38
C GLY A 501 -16.53 -46.81 19.62
N TYR A 502 -15.33 -47.17 20.09
CA TYR A 502 -14.23 -46.22 20.32
C TYR A 502 -13.12 -46.35 19.27
N LEU A 503 -12.60 -45.21 18.81
CA LEU A 503 -11.45 -45.11 17.91
C LEU A 503 -10.16 -45.00 18.73
N PHE A 504 -9.22 -45.90 18.48
CA PHE A 504 -7.92 -45.93 19.15
C PHE A 504 -6.80 -45.56 18.19
N GLU A 505 -5.83 -44.78 18.67
CA GLU A 505 -4.51 -44.75 18.06
C GLU A 505 -3.65 -45.84 18.69
N PHE A 506 -2.98 -46.64 17.87
CA PHE A 506 -1.98 -47.62 18.29
C PHE A 506 -0.59 -47.19 17.79
N VAL A 507 0.38 -47.19 18.70
CA VAL A 507 1.76 -46.76 18.46
C VAL A 507 2.71 -47.79 19.04
N VAL A 508 3.82 -48.04 18.33
CA VAL A 508 4.90 -48.92 18.78
C VAL A 508 6.18 -48.12 18.89
N VAL A 509 6.78 -48.14 20.07
CA VAL A 509 8.00 -47.42 20.41
C VAL A 509 9.18 -48.38 20.54
N ASP A 510 10.28 -48.08 19.87
CA ASP A 510 11.56 -48.79 20.01
C ASP A 510 12.57 -47.87 20.70
N THR A 511 12.76 -48.07 22.00
CA THR A 511 13.67 -47.27 22.84
C THR A 511 15.13 -47.48 22.46
N GLY A 512 15.47 -48.60 21.81
CA GLY A 512 16.82 -48.93 21.38
C GLY A 512 17.18 -48.39 19.99
N GLN A 513 16.26 -47.70 19.31
CA GLN A 513 16.56 -46.99 18.07
C GLN A 513 17.52 -45.83 18.34
N LEU A 514 18.56 -45.66 17.51
CA LEU A 514 19.61 -44.64 17.73
C LEU A 514 19.04 -43.23 17.91
N THR A 515 18.00 -42.90 17.16
CA THR A 515 17.36 -41.58 17.21
C THR A 515 16.48 -41.37 18.43
N CYS A 516 16.18 -42.42 19.20
CA CYS A 516 15.24 -42.37 20.31
C CYS A 516 15.88 -42.01 21.67
N GLU A 517 17.21 -42.16 21.79
CA GLU A 517 17.97 -41.85 23.02
C GLU A 517 17.45 -42.59 24.27
N GLY A 518 16.86 -43.77 24.11
CA GLY A 518 16.33 -44.56 25.23
C GLY A 518 14.95 -44.10 25.76
N ARG A 519 14.29 -43.12 25.13
CA ARG A 519 13.01 -42.58 25.61
C ARG A 519 11.82 -43.45 25.24
N ASN A 520 11.00 -43.84 26.22
CA ASN A 520 9.73 -44.52 25.98
C ASN A 520 8.58 -43.50 25.90
N ASP A 521 8.46 -42.79 24.78
CA ASP A 521 7.41 -41.77 24.57
C ASP A 521 6.74 -41.94 23.19
N PRO A 522 5.43 -42.27 23.14
CA PRO A 522 4.69 -42.45 21.89
C PRO A 522 4.40 -41.15 21.13
N SER A 523 4.72 -39.98 21.70
CA SER A 523 4.56 -38.66 21.06
C SER A 523 5.81 -38.23 20.30
N LEU A 524 6.95 -38.88 20.53
CA LEU A 524 8.23 -38.58 19.91
C LEU A 524 8.39 -39.39 18.62
N GLY A 525 8.15 -38.76 17.47
CA GLY A 525 8.18 -39.44 16.15
C GLY A 525 9.47 -40.20 15.83
N ASN A 526 10.61 -39.76 16.38
CA ASN A 526 11.92 -40.40 16.26
C ASN A 526 12.10 -41.69 17.06
N CYS A 527 11.15 -42.01 17.95
CA CYS A 527 11.07 -43.24 18.74
C CYS A 527 10.04 -44.24 18.19
N ILE A 528 9.23 -43.82 17.22
CA ILE A 528 8.14 -44.62 16.67
C ILE A 528 8.69 -45.56 15.60
N ARG A 529 8.51 -46.88 15.81
CA ARG A 529 9.04 -47.91 14.91
C ARG A 529 8.17 -48.10 13.66
N MET A 530 6.85 -47.88 13.80
CA MET A 530 5.90 -48.02 12.70
C MET A 530 4.89 -46.86 12.70
N PRO A 531 4.40 -46.41 11.53
CA PRO A 531 3.38 -45.37 11.47
C PRO A 531 2.19 -45.70 12.38
N SER A 532 1.66 -44.68 13.06
CA SER A 532 0.52 -44.88 13.94
C SER A 532 -0.68 -45.44 13.17
N ARG A 533 -1.45 -46.29 13.84
CA ARG A 533 -2.63 -46.96 13.28
C ARG A 533 -3.87 -46.47 14.03
N PHE A 534 -4.89 -46.07 13.28
CA PHE A 534 -6.20 -45.70 13.83
C PHE A 534 -7.13 -46.89 13.66
N ILE A 535 -7.71 -47.38 14.75
CA ILE A 535 -8.42 -48.67 14.80
C ILE A 535 -9.73 -48.47 15.55
N LEU A 536 -10.85 -48.81 14.90
CA LEU A 536 -12.17 -48.77 15.51
C LEU A 536 -12.45 -50.09 16.25
N GLY A 537 -12.82 -49.97 17.53
CA GLY A 537 -13.23 -51.12 18.35
C GLY A 537 -14.66 -51.55 18.06
N ASP A 538 -14.86 -52.87 17.98
CA ASP A 538 -16.18 -53.52 17.82
C ASP A 538 -16.11 -54.90 18.48
N ASP A 539 -17.04 -55.22 19.40
CA ASP A 539 -17.04 -56.50 20.14
C ASP A 539 -17.28 -57.72 19.23
N ASP A 540 -17.97 -57.53 18.10
CA ASP A 540 -18.23 -58.54 17.08
C ASP A 540 -17.13 -58.59 15.99
N GLY A 541 -16.15 -57.68 16.07
CA GLY A 541 -15.06 -57.55 15.11
C GLY A 541 -14.03 -58.69 15.14
N LEU A 542 -13.17 -58.74 14.12
CA LEU A 542 -12.08 -59.71 14.03
C LEU A 542 -10.87 -59.32 14.91
N SER A 543 -9.86 -60.18 14.98
CA SER A 543 -8.57 -59.80 15.57
C SER A 543 -7.66 -59.21 14.50
N LEU A 544 -7.23 -57.96 14.67
CA LEU A 544 -6.24 -57.34 13.79
C LEU A 544 -4.85 -57.89 14.08
N ASN A 545 -4.22 -58.55 13.12
CA ASN A 545 -2.85 -59.04 13.28
C ASN A 545 -1.84 -57.98 12.82
N ILE A 546 -0.97 -57.52 13.73
CA ILE A 546 0.08 -56.54 13.44
C ILE A 546 1.44 -57.19 13.62
N LYS A 547 2.28 -57.14 12.59
CA LYS A 547 3.70 -57.51 12.66
C LYS A 547 4.55 -56.25 12.66
N VAL A 548 5.26 -56.01 13.76
CA VAL A 548 6.21 -54.91 13.89
C VAL A 548 7.54 -55.37 13.29
N HIS A 549 8.01 -54.73 12.23
CA HIS A 549 9.27 -55.06 11.56
C HIS A 549 10.36 -54.07 11.92
#